data_AF-A0A8S9GSL1-F1
#
_entry.id   AF-A0A8S9GSL1-F1
#
_cell.length_a   1.000
_cell.length_b   1.000
_cell.length_c   1.000
_cell.angle_alpha   90.00
_cell.angle_beta   90.00
_cell.angle_gamma   90.00
#
_symmetry.space_group_name_H-M   'P 1'
#
loop_
_entity.id
_entity.type
_entity.pdbx_description
1 polymer ?
#
loop_
_entity_poly.entity_id
_entity_poly.type
_entity_poly.pdbx_seq_one_letter_code
_entity_poly.pdbx_strand_id
1 'polypeptide(L)'
;MREDALSLTTQHSRGFEYLLAVKSEIADMMSIQPIDGWRFFVKSGKMDCVVDLEHGKCDCCVYAVEKILCSHVIAAGTYAGMHVSTLVCPVYSKLNFFAGYSENIYPCDGEQVEARTCFLLEEKCDLAR
;
A
#
# COMPACT_ATOMS: atom_id res chain seq x y z
N MET A 1 12.88 -13.19 -10.42
CA MET A 1 11.63 -12.42 -10.18
C MET A 1 10.38 -13.30 -10.15
N ARG A 2 10.08 -14.09 -11.19
CA ARG A 2 8.93 -15.03 -11.18
C ARG A 2 9.17 -16.22 -10.23
N GLU A 3 10.34 -16.85 -10.25
CA GLU A 3 10.64 -17.94 -9.31
C GLU A 3 10.74 -17.47 -7.85
N ASP A 4 11.26 -16.26 -7.62
CA ASP A 4 11.31 -15.68 -6.27
C ASP A 4 9.91 -15.51 -5.68
N ALA A 5 8.94 -15.04 -6.48
CA ALA A 5 7.55 -14.88 -6.07
C ALA A 5 6.86 -16.23 -5.74
N LEU A 6 7.24 -17.30 -6.44
CA LEU A 6 6.77 -18.66 -6.20
C LEU A 6 7.35 -19.27 -4.92
N SER A 7 8.51 -18.78 -4.46
CA SER A 7 9.15 -19.21 -3.20
C SER A 7 8.62 -18.51 -1.94
N LEU A 8 7.75 -17.50 -2.09
CA LEU A 8 7.22 -16.73 -0.97
C LEU A 8 6.08 -17.49 -0.29
N THR A 9 6.27 -17.81 0.98
CA THR A 9 5.25 -18.42 1.84
C THR A 9 4.23 -17.40 2.37
N THR A 10 4.49 -16.10 2.21
CA THR A 10 3.60 -15.00 2.63
C THR A 10 2.88 -14.35 1.44
N GLN A 11 1.80 -13.63 1.73
CA GLN A 11 0.98 -12.93 0.73
C GLN A 11 1.73 -11.78 0.03
N HIS A 12 2.81 -11.25 0.63
CA HIS A 12 3.54 -10.08 0.15
C HIS A 12 5.00 -10.38 -0.21
N SER A 13 5.66 -9.45 -0.92
CA SER A 13 7.08 -9.58 -1.30
C SER A 13 8.00 -9.39 -0.08
N ARG A 14 9.21 -9.97 -0.09
CA ARG A 14 10.20 -9.75 0.99
C ARG A 14 10.48 -8.27 1.26
N GLY A 15 10.49 -7.44 0.21
CA GLY A 15 10.68 -6.00 0.34
C GLY A 15 9.53 -5.32 1.08
N PHE A 16 8.29 -5.75 0.82
CA PHE A 16 7.12 -5.26 1.54
C PHE A 16 7.13 -5.71 3.01
N GLU A 17 7.43 -6.98 3.28
CA GLU A 17 7.55 -7.50 4.66
C GLU A 17 8.61 -6.73 5.47
N TYR A 18 9.74 -6.41 4.84
CA TYR A 18 10.78 -5.59 5.46
C TYR A 18 10.30 -4.17 5.77
N LEU A 19 9.67 -3.50 4.81
CA LEU A 19 9.12 -2.15 5.02
C LEU A 19 8.03 -2.14 6.09
N LEU A 20 7.21 -3.18 6.13
CA LEU A 20 6.20 -3.35 7.16
C LEU A 20 6.85 -3.49 8.53
N ALA A 21 7.84 -4.38 8.69
CA ALA A 21 8.53 -4.58 9.96
C ALA A 21 9.12 -3.26 10.50
N VAL A 22 9.85 -2.51 9.68
CA VAL A 22 10.44 -1.23 10.06
C VAL A 22 9.36 -0.20 10.46
N LYS A 23 8.26 -0.12 9.70
CA LYS A 23 7.19 0.83 9.99
C LYS A 23 6.34 0.42 11.21
N SER A 24 6.24 -0.88 11.50
CA SER A 24 5.56 -1.40 12.69
C SER A 24 6.28 -1.04 13.98
N GLU A 25 7.62 -1.09 14.01
CA GLU A 25 8.39 -0.64 15.19
C GLU A 25 8.10 0.83 15.55
N ILE A 26 7.88 1.67 14.53
CA ILE A 26 7.50 3.08 14.73
C ILE A 26 6.04 3.18 15.19
N ALA A 27 5.15 2.37 14.62
CA ALA A 27 3.73 2.34 14.95
C ALA A 27 3.49 1.95 16.43
N ASP A 28 4.28 1.02 16.96
CA ASP A 28 4.19 0.54 18.35
C ASP A 28 4.46 1.64 19.39
N MET A 29 5.14 2.71 18.99
CA MET A 29 5.41 3.87 19.86
C MET A 29 4.29 4.93 19.81
N MET A 30 3.26 4.74 18.99
CA MET A 30 2.18 5.72 18.82
C MET A 30 1.03 5.49 19.80
N SER A 31 0.27 6.55 20.10
CA SER A 31 -0.97 6.42 20.84
C SER A 31 -2.18 6.73 19.96
N ILE A 32 -3.22 5.90 20.08
CA ILE A 32 -4.39 5.95 19.21
C ILE A 32 -5.60 6.43 20.03
N GLN A 33 -6.36 7.36 19.46
CA GLN A 33 -7.66 7.80 19.98
C GLN A 33 -8.71 7.59 18.87
N PRO A 34 -9.69 6.70 19.04
CA PRO A 34 -10.75 6.53 18.05
C PRO A 34 -11.61 7.79 17.96
N ILE A 35 -11.92 8.21 16.72
CA ILE A 35 -12.82 9.34 16.42
C ILE A 35 -14.21 8.78 16.11
N ASP A 36 -14.28 7.78 15.23
CA ASP A 36 -15.48 7.01 14.92
C ASP A 36 -15.12 5.58 14.50
N GLY A 37 -16.06 4.85 13.86
CA GLY A 37 -15.87 3.44 13.48
C GLY A 37 -14.72 3.18 12.50
N TRP A 38 -14.29 4.18 11.73
CA TRP A 38 -13.24 4.04 10.71
C TRP A 38 -12.11 5.06 10.83
N ARG A 39 -12.32 6.14 11.60
CA ARG A 39 -11.37 7.24 11.76
C ARG A 39 -10.71 7.23 13.11
N PHE A 40 -9.40 7.45 13.11
CA PHE A 40 -8.54 7.38 14.28
C PHE A 40 -7.60 8.58 14.31
N PHE A 41 -7.45 9.19 15.48
CA PHE A 41 -6.42 10.18 15.73
C PHE A 41 -5.18 9.48 16.30
N VAL A 42 -4.05 9.60 15.61
CA VAL A 42 -2.80 8.92 15.96
C VAL A 42 -1.76 9.94 16.38
N LYS A 43 -1.30 9.85 17.62
CA LYS A 43 -0.23 10.70 18.14
C LYS A 43 1.12 10.01 18.02
N SER A 44 2.05 10.67 17.33
CA SER A 44 3.38 10.12 17.00
C SER A 44 4.53 11.00 17.52
N GLY A 45 4.23 12.12 18.19
CA GLY A 45 5.23 13.06 18.72
C GLY A 45 5.90 13.94 17.66
N LYS A 46 6.14 13.42 16.44
CA LYS A 46 6.61 14.20 15.28
C LYS A 46 5.49 14.94 14.57
N MET A 47 4.43 14.20 14.23
CA MET A 47 3.24 14.70 13.56
C MET A 47 2.07 13.81 13.96
N ASP A 48 1.08 14.43 14.57
CA ASP A 48 -0.18 13.76 14.86
C ASP A 48 -1.04 13.77 13.59
N CYS A 49 -1.74 12.68 13.32
CA CYS A 49 -2.47 12.49 12.07
C CYS A 49 -3.85 11.92 12.33
N VAL A 50 -4.83 12.35 11.55
CA VAL A 50 -6.07 11.61 11.36
C VAL A 50 -5.85 10.55 10.30
N VAL A 51 -6.24 9.32 10.64
CA VAL A 51 -6.26 8.16 9.75
C VAL A 51 -7.71 7.81 9.47
N ASP A 52 -8.03 7.57 8.21
CA ASP A 52 -9.31 7.03 7.75
C ASP A 52 -9.04 5.67 7.11
N LEU A 53 -9.43 4.60 7.80
CA LEU A 53 -9.21 3.23 7.33
C LEU A 53 -10.21 2.79 6.27
N GLU A 54 -11.37 3.44 6.17
CA GLU A 54 -12.38 3.14 5.14
C GLU A 54 -11.87 3.56 3.75
N HIS A 55 -11.25 4.73 3.69
CA HIS A 55 -10.71 5.29 2.44
C HIS A 55 -9.19 5.09 2.28
N GLY A 56 -8.52 4.46 3.26
CA GLY A 56 -7.06 4.31 3.27
C GLY A 56 -6.34 5.66 3.24
N LYS A 57 -6.81 6.67 3.98
CA LYS A 57 -6.21 8.01 4.01
C LYS A 57 -5.49 8.28 5.32
N CYS A 58 -4.44 9.09 5.23
CA CYS A 58 -3.73 9.60 6.40
C CYS A 58 -3.18 10.99 6.11
N ASP A 59 -3.32 11.91 7.07
CA ASP A 59 -2.88 13.31 6.96
C ASP A 59 -1.36 13.47 6.71
N CYS A 60 -0.56 12.45 7.01
CA CYS A 60 0.87 12.47 6.69
C CYS A 60 1.17 12.43 5.18
N CYS A 61 0.17 12.13 4.34
CA CYS A 61 0.25 12.01 2.89
C CYS A 61 1.22 10.94 2.35
N VAL A 62 1.99 10.26 3.21
CA VAL A 62 2.91 9.18 2.81
C VAL A 62 2.17 8.07 2.07
N TYR A 63 0.99 7.68 2.55
CA TYR A 63 0.16 6.68 1.87
C TYR A 63 -0.31 7.14 0.48
N ALA A 64 -0.66 8.41 0.34
CA ALA A 64 -1.13 8.94 -0.95
C ALA A 64 -0.03 8.87 -2.02
N VAL A 65 1.23 9.09 -1.62
CA VAL A 65 2.40 9.13 -2.51
C VAL A 65 3.02 7.74 -2.72
N GLU A 66 3.35 7.04 -1.64
CA GLU A 66 4.02 5.74 -1.71
C GLU A 66 3.05 4.60 -2.04
N LYS A 67 1.73 4.80 -1.86
CA LYS A 67 0.71 3.73 -1.89
C LYS A 67 1.02 2.56 -0.93
N ILE A 68 1.98 2.76 -0.01
CA ILE A 68 2.42 1.86 1.05
C ILE A 68 1.92 2.42 2.36
N LEU A 69 1.50 1.54 3.27
CA LEU A 69 1.11 1.88 4.63
C LEU A 69 2.15 2.79 5.30
N CYS A 70 1.71 3.94 5.82
CA CYS A 70 2.51 4.70 6.75
C CYS A 70 2.37 4.09 8.16
N SER A 71 3.28 4.43 9.06
CA SER A 71 3.24 3.92 10.44
C SER A 71 1.96 4.32 11.17
N HIS A 72 1.34 5.47 10.86
CA HIS A 72 0.04 5.86 11.43
C HIS A 72 -1.10 4.91 11.02
N VAL A 73 -1.15 4.51 9.75
CA VAL A 73 -2.18 3.58 9.26
C VAL A 73 -1.97 2.19 9.87
N ILE A 74 -0.72 1.76 10.05
CA ILE A 74 -0.40 0.51 10.75
C ILE A 74 -0.89 0.57 12.19
N ALA A 75 -0.58 1.65 12.92
CA ALA A 75 -1.02 1.83 14.31
C ALA A 75 -2.55 1.78 14.45
N ALA A 76 -3.27 2.54 13.61
CA ALA A 76 -4.74 2.57 13.61
C ALA A 76 -5.34 1.22 13.20
N GLY A 77 -4.79 0.57 12.16
CA GLY A 77 -5.24 -0.73 11.68
C GLY A 77 -5.08 -1.83 12.72
N THR A 78 -3.92 -1.90 13.36
CA THR A 78 -3.65 -2.84 14.46
C THR A 78 -4.60 -2.58 15.63
N TYR A 79 -4.84 -1.31 15.99
CA TYR A 79 -5.79 -0.94 17.03
C TYR A 79 -7.22 -1.37 16.68
N ALA A 80 -7.63 -1.26 15.42
CA ALA A 80 -8.93 -1.70 14.92
C ALA A 80 -9.03 -3.24 14.73
N GLY A 81 -7.96 -4.00 14.99
CA GLY A 81 -7.93 -5.44 14.77
C GLY A 81 -7.97 -5.84 13.29
N MET A 82 -7.63 -4.92 12.38
CA MET A 82 -7.59 -5.18 10.94
C MET A 82 -6.27 -5.85 10.55
N HIS A 83 -6.34 -6.83 9.66
CA HIS A 83 -5.15 -7.46 9.14
C HIS A 83 -4.45 -6.51 8.16
N VAL A 84 -3.13 -6.33 8.30
CA VAL A 84 -2.34 -5.39 7.48
C VAL A 84 -2.59 -5.56 5.98
N SER A 85 -2.75 -6.79 5.50
CA SER A 85 -2.99 -7.06 4.07
C SER A 85 -4.27 -6.44 3.50
N THR A 86 -5.26 -6.10 4.34
CA THR A 86 -6.49 -5.42 3.90
C THR A 86 -6.30 -3.91 3.75
N LEU A 87 -5.23 -3.34 4.31
CA LEU A 87 -4.97 -1.91 4.30
C LEU A 87 -4.00 -1.50 3.17
N VAL A 88 -3.28 -2.46 2.59
CA VAL A 88 -2.35 -2.24 1.49
C VAL A 88 -3.10 -1.92 0.21
N CYS A 89 -2.65 -0.91 -0.52
CA CYS A 89 -3.23 -0.58 -1.82
C CYS A 89 -3.15 -1.81 -2.77
N PRO A 90 -4.25 -2.15 -3.48
CA PRO A 90 -4.28 -3.31 -4.40
C PRO A 90 -3.22 -3.28 -5.50
N VAL A 91 -2.62 -2.11 -5.79
CA VAL A 91 -1.49 -1.97 -6.73
C VAL A 91 -0.28 -2.82 -6.33
N TYR A 92 -0.12 -3.10 -5.03
CA TYR A 92 0.93 -3.99 -4.50
C TYR A 92 0.49 -5.46 -4.40
N SER A 93 -0.69 -5.81 -4.91
CA SER A 93 -1.11 -7.21 -4.97
C SER A 93 -0.22 -8.01 -5.94
N LYS A 94 0.01 -9.29 -5.63
CA LYS A 94 0.72 -10.20 -6.53
C LYS A 94 0.08 -10.21 -7.92
N LEU A 95 -1.25 -10.13 -8.02
CA LEU A 95 -1.97 -10.11 -9.29
C LEU A 95 -1.64 -8.87 -10.13
N ASN A 96 -1.65 -7.68 -9.54
CA ASN A 96 -1.27 -6.45 -10.24
C ASN A 96 0.20 -6.49 -10.69
N PHE A 97 1.08 -7.02 -9.85
CA PHE A 97 2.48 -7.20 -10.22
C PHE A 97 2.62 -8.15 -11.43
N PHE A 98 1.95 -9.31 -11.42
CA PHE A 98 1.96 -10.24 -12.55
C PHE A 98 1.37 -9.63 -13.83
N ALA A 99 0.27 -8.87 -13.73
CA ALA A 99 -0.34 -8.21 -14.87
C ALA A 99 0.58 -7.14 -15.47
N GLY A 100 1.21 -6.31 -14.64
CA GLY A 100 2.11 -5.23 -15.07
C GLY A 100 3.37 -5.73 -15.79
N TYR A 101 3.83 -6.94 -15.49
CA TYR A 101 4.98 -7.58 -16.13
C TYR A 101 4.60 -8.74 -17.06
N SER A 102 3.35 -8.79 -17.51
CA SER A 102 2.88 -9.85 -18.43
C SER A 102 3.41 -9.65 -19.85
N GLU A 103 3.68 -8.41 -20.26
CA GLU A 103 4.22 -8.07 -21.57
C GLU A 103 5.74 -7.88 -21.52
N ASN A 104 6.40 -8.05 -22.66
CA ASN A 104 7.84 -7.86 -22.78
C ASN A 104 8.19 -6.37 -22.66
N ILE A 105 9.19 -6.04 -21.85
CA ILE A 105 9.64 -4.66 -21.65
C ILE A 105 10.40 -4.14 -22.88
N TYR A 106 10.97 -5.07 -23.67
CA TYR A 106 11.63 -4.76 -24.92
C TYR A 106 10.67 -5.03 -26.09
N PRO A 107 10.55 -4.10 -27.06
CA PRO A 107 9.87 -4.41 -28.31
C PRO A 107 10.61 -5.59 -28.97
N CYS A 108 9.85 -6.62 -29.33
CA CYS A 108 10.40 -7.70 -30.16
C CYS A 108 10.76 -7.11 -31.53
N ASP A 109 11.90 -7.51 -32.08
CA ASP A 109 12.36 -7.04 -33.38
C ASP A 109 11.27 -7.30 -34.45
N GLY A 110 10.64 -6.23 -34.91
CA GLY A 110 9.60 -6.25 -35.96
C GLY A 110 8.20 -5.80 -35.57
N GLU A 111 7.92 -5.49 -34.29
CA GLU A 111 6.62 -4.94 -33.87
C GLU A 111 6.60 -3.40 -33.90
N GLN A 112 5.60 -2.83 -34.58
CA GLN A 112 5.31 -1.40 -34.51
C GLN A 112 4.86 -1.08 -33.09
N VAL A 113 5.64 -0.25 -32.37
CA VAL A 113 5.30 0.22 -31.03
C VAL A 113 4.11 1.16 -31.15
N GLU A 114 2.90 0.61 -31.08
CA GLU A 114 1.72 1.41 -30.84
C GLU A 114 1.82 1.97 -29.41
N ALA A 115 1.75 3.29 -29.28
CA ALA A 115 1.77 3.96 -27.98
C ALA A 115 0.52 3.55 -27.20
N ARG A 116 0.62 2.46 -26.46
CA ARG A 116 -0.42 2.04 -25.53
C ARG A 116 -0.32 2.93 -24.32
N THR A 117 -1.40 3.66 -24.04
CA THR A 117 -1.62 4.24 -22.72
C THR A 117 -1.42 3.12 -21.71
N CYS A 118 -0.47 3.32 -20.78
CA CYS A 118 -0.33 2.47 -19.58
C CYS A 118 -1.73 2.11 -19.09
N PHE A 119 -1.98 0.83 -18.78
CA PHE A 119 -3.22 0.39 -18.17
C PHE A 119 -3.56 1.31 -16.99
N LEU A 120 -4.40 2.31 -17.25
CA LEU A 120 -5.22 2.97 -16.26
C LEU A 120 -6.32 1.96 -15.98
N LEU A 121 -5.97 0.88 -15.29
CA LEU A 121 -6.99 0.07 -14.63
C LEU A 121 -7.55 0.98 -13.55
N GLU A 122 -8.81 1.36 -13.75
CA GLU A 122 -9.54 2.44 -13.12
C GLU A 122 -9.11 2.76 -11.69
N GLU A 123 -8.90 4.06 -11.45
CA GLU A 123 -8.77 4.67 -10.15
C GLU A 123 -9.77 4.10 -9.14
N LYS A 124 -9.26 3.37 -8.15
CA LYS A 124 -9.91 3.23 -6.84
C LYS A 124 -8.89 3.32 -5.70
N CYS A 125 -8.08 4.37 -5.77
CA CYS A 125 -7.51 5.04 -4.60
C CYS A 125 -7.63 6.57 -4.77
N ASP A 126 -8.71 6.96 -5.46
CA ASP A 126 -9.33 8.26 -5.74
C ASP A 126 -8.45 9.51 -5.93
N LEU A 127 -8.39 10.00 -7.19
CA LEU A 127 -8.67 11.40 -7.49
C LEU A 127 -10.19 11.60 -7.45
N ALA A 128 -10.73 11.99 -6.31
CA ALA A 128 -12.10 12.53 -6.23
C ALA A 128 -12.06 13.84 -5.44
N ARG A 129 -12.42 14.91 -6.15
CA ARG A 129 -12.64 16.28 -5.65
C ARG A 129 -13.72 16.34 -4.58
#